data_AF-A0A124DZH6-F1
#
_entry.id   AF-A0A124DZH6-F1
#
_cell.length_a   1.000
_cell.length_b   1.000
_cell.length_c   1.000
_cell.angle_alpha   90.00
_cell.angle_beta   90.00
_cell.angle_gamma   90.00
#
_symmetry.space_group_name_H-M   'P 1'
#
loop_
_entity.id
_entity.type
_entity.pdbx_description
1 polymer ?
#
loop_
_entity_poly.entity_id
_entity_poly.type
_entity_poly.pdbx_seq_one_letter_code
_entity_poly.pdbx_strand_id
1 'polypeptide(L)'
;MAGVAAALMACLLMPATAGAEPVDAPNCTAADLAGVSAGVAASVSAYLFTHPDVNDFYTGLRGQPRDQMAAAVRTYFDGNPQAHTDLLGIRQPLVDFRNRCGMSEPDQPLLGQ
;
A
#
# COMPACT_ATOMS: atom_id res chain seq x y z
N MET A 1 -49.92 28.87 -16.75
CA MET A 1 -49.69 30.33 -16.81
C MET A 1 -48.71 30.68 -15.69
N ALA A 2 -47.43 30.87 -15.99
CA ALA A 2 -46.79 32.15 -16.32
C ALA A 2 -46.47 32.99 -15.06
N GLY A 3 -45.18 33.30 -14.86
CA GLY A 3 -44.73 34.20 -13.81
C GLY A 3 -43.21 34.13 -13.56
N VAL A 4 -42.43 34.70 -14.47
CA VAL A 4 -41.00 35.02 -14.26
C VAL A 4 -40.90 36.18 -13.28
N ALA A 5 -40.02 36.10 -12.28
CA ALA A 5 -39.55 37.28 -11.54
C ALA A 5 -38.04 37.19 -11.33
N ALA A 6 -37.35 38.21 -11.84
CA ALA A 6 -35.91 38.35 -11.86
C ALA A 6 -35.36 38.94 -10.55
N ALA A 7 -34.11 38.53 -10.27
CA ALA A 7 -33.06 39.21 -9.50
C ALA A 7 -33.32 39.63 -8.05
N LEU A 8 -32.45 39.15 -7.15
CA LEU A 8 -31.56 40.02 -6.36
C LEU A 8 -30.31 39.21 -5.96
N MET A 9 -29.19 39.64 -6.54
CA MET A 9 -27.84 39.16 -6.30
C MET A 9 -27.38 39.73 -4.96
N ALA A 10 -27.24 38.88 -3.94
CA ALA A 10 -26.58 39.21 -2.68
C ALA A 10 -25.27 38.42 -2.60
N CYS A 11 -24.18 39.04 -3.06
CA CYS A 11 -22.83 38.53 -2.86
C CYS A 11 -22.51 38.56 -1.36
N LEU A 12 -22.68 37.41 -0.69
CA LEU A 12 -22.09 37.17 0.63
C LEU A 12 -20.58 37.03 0.46
N LEU A 13 -19.87 38.14 0.69
CA LEU A 13 -18.43 38.16 0.93
C LEU A 13 -18.14 37.50 2.29
N MET A 14 -18.17 36.17 2.32
CA MET A 14 -17.46 35.42 3.36
C MET A 14 -15.98 35.43 2.99
N PRO A 15 -15.05 35.67 3.94
CA PRO A 15 -13.64 35.40 3.70
C PRO A 15 -13.51 33.89 3.51
N ALA A 16 -13.42 33.45 2.25
CA ALA A 16 -12.92 32.13 1.93
C ALA A 16 -11.47 32.13 2.37
N THR A 17 -11.21 31.68 3.60
CA THR A 17 -9.88 31.18 3.94
C THR A 17 -9.60 30.08 2.95
N ALA A 18 -8.72 30.36 1.99
CA ALA A 18 -8.17 29.39 1.09
C ALA A 18 -7.49 28.31 1.93
N GLY A 19 -8.27 27.29 2.31
CA GLY A 19 -7.72 25.99 2.60
C GLY A 19 -7.24 25.46 1.27
N ALA A 20 -5.98 25.68 0.94
CA ALA A 20 -5.33 24.82 -0.03
C ALA A 20 -5.41 23.42 0.58
N GLU A 21 -6.39 22.62 0.13
CA GLU A 21 -6.32 21.19 0.34
C GLU A 21 -4.93 20.76 -0.17
N PRO A 22 -4.14 20.01 0.61
CA PRO A 22 -2.88 19.51 0.13
C PRO A 22 -3.18 18.78 -1.17
N VAL A 23 -2.68 19.32 -2.28
CA VAL A 23 -2.79 18.67 -3.57
C VAL A 23 -1.98 17.39 -3.41
N ASP A 24 -2.66 16.24 -3.24
CA ASP A 24 -2.00 14.95 -3.20
C ASP A 24 -1.03 14.88 -4.38
N ALA A 25 0.24 14.52 -4.11
CA ALA A 25 1.20 14.32 -5.18
C ALA A 25 0.57 13.35 -6.20
N PRO A 26 0.72 13.60 -7.52
CA PRO A 26 0.06 12.77 -8.52
C PRO A 26 0.48 11.31 -8.33
N ASN A 27 -0.50 10.40 -8.40
CA ASN A 27 -0.34 8.95 -8.19
C ASN A 27 -0.03 8.52 -6.74
N CYS A 28 -0.55 9.22 -5.73
CA CYS A 28 -0.42 8.86 -4.32
C CYS A 28 -1.75 8.48 -3.64
N THR A 29 -2.73 8.04 -4.44
CA THR A 29 -4.05 7.65 -3.93
C THR A 29 -4.05 6.21 -3.39
N ALA A 30 -5.12 5.84 -2.69
CA ALA A 30 -5.36 4.45 -2.29
C ALA A 30 -5.44 3.50 -3.51
N ALA A 31 -5.95 3.96 -4.65
CA ALA A 31 -5.98 3.16 -5.88
C ALA A 31 -4.57 2.90 -6.42
N ASP A 32 -3.67 3.88 -6.31
CA ASP A 32 -2.27 3.72 -6.72
C ASP A 32 -1.54 2.73 -5.81
N LEU A 33 -1.74 2.82 -4.48
CA LEU A 33 -1.19 1.86 -3.53
C LEU A 33 -1.70 0.44 -3.80
N ALA A 34 -3.00 0.29 -4.08
CA ALA A 34 -3.59 -0.99 -4.44
C ALA A 34 -2.95 -1.54 -5.73
N GLY A 35 -2.73 -0.70 -6.75
CA GLY A 35 -2.05 -1.09 -7.98
C GLY A 35 -0.61 -1.58 -7.74
N VAL A 36 0.18 -0.84 -6.96
CA VAL A 36 1.56 -1.23 -6.63
C VAL A 36 1.58 -2.52 -5.82
N SER A 37 0.72 -2.65 -4.80
CA SER A 37 0.65 -3.86 -3.97
C SER A 37 0.22 -5.09 -4.77
N ALA A 38 -0.72 -4.95 -5.70
CA ALA A 38 -1.10 -6.02 -6.62
C ALA A 38 0.07 -6.45 -7.52
N GLY A 39 0.83 -5.50 -8.06
CA GLY A 39 2.04 -5.77 -8.84
C GLY A 39 3.08 -6.55 -8.04
N VAL A 40 3.39 -6.10 -6.82
CA VAL A 40 4.32 -6.80 -5.91
C VAL A 40 3.82 -8.20 -5.59
N ALA A 41 2.52 -8.37 -5.31
CA ALA A 41 1.94 -9.69 -5.03
C ALA A 41 2.06 -10.64 -6.24
N ALA A 42 1.84 -10.15 -7.47
CA ALA A 42 2.04 -10.93 -8.68
C ALA A 42 3.51 -11.35 -8.86
N SER A 43 4.46 -10.43 -8.61
CA SER A 43 5.90 -10.74 -8.65
C SER A 43 6.31 -11.76 -7.59
N VAL A 44 5.78 -11.67 -6.36
CA VAL A 44 6.00 -12.69 -5.33
C VAL A 44 5.44 -14.03 -5.78
N SER A 45 4.23 -14.08 -6.35
CA SER A 45 3.67 -15.33 -6.85
C SER A 45 4.56 -15.98 -7.91
N ALA A 46 5.03 -15.20 -8.88
CA ALA A 46 5.95 -15.70 -9.91
C ALA A 46 7.27 -16.21 -9.30
N TYR A 47 7.83 -15.48 -8.33
CA TYR A 47 9.04 -15.88 -7.60
C TYR A 47 8.85 -17.21 -6.86
N LEU A 48 7.76 -17.36 -6.12
CA LEU A 48 7.48 -18.59 -5.37
C LEU A 48 7.29 -19.80 -6.30
N PHE A 49 6.70 -19.63 -7.48
CA PHE A 49 6.60 -20.72 -8.45
C PHE A 49 7.95 -21.13 -9.06
N THR A 50 8.94 -20.24 -9.11
CA THR A 50 10.29 -20.55 -9.59
C THR A 50 11.26 -20.93 -8.47
N HIS A 51 10.86 -20.73 -7.20
CA HIS A 51 11.62 -21.05 -5.99
C HIS A 51 10.80 -21.98 -5.09
N PRO A 52 10.70 -23.28 -5.45
CA PRO A 52 9.83 -24.23 -4.76
C PRO A 52 10.22 -24.40 -3.28
N ASP A 53 11.50 -24.26 -2.93
CA ASP A 53 11.99 -24.30 -1.56
C ASP A 53 11.45 -23.14 -0.70
N VAL A 54 11.39 -21.92 -1.26
CA VAL A 54 10.83 -20.74 -0.60
C VAL A 54 9.30 -20.87 -0.49
N ASN A 55 8.66 -21.40 -1.54
CA ASN A 55 7.23 -21.66 -1.55
C ASN A 55 6.82 -22.70 -0.51
N ASP A 56 7.55 -23.80 -0.41
CA ASP A 56 7.32 -24.86 0.57
C ASP A 56 7.52 -24.35 1.99
N PHE A 57 8.55 -23.53 2.22
CA PHE A 57 8.76 -22.86 3.50
C PHE A 57 7.53 -22.04 3.92
N TYR A 58 7.08 -21.07 3.09
CA TYR A 58 5.91 -20.25 3.41
C TYR A 58 4.62 -21.06 3.52
N THR A 59 4.45 -22.10 2.69
CA THR A 59 3.30 -23.02 2.75
C THR A 59 3.28 -23.82 4.06
N GLY A 60 4.46 -24.20 4.58
CA GLY A 60 4.63 -24.91 5.84
C GLY A 60 4.33 -24.07 7.08
N LEU A 61 4.35 -22.74 6.98
CA LEU A 61 4.02 -21.84 8.10
C LEU A 61 2.50 -21.74 8.38
N ARG A 62 1.64 -22.34 7.54
CA ARG A 62 0.17 -22.26 7.73
C ARG A 62 -0.25 -22.80 9.09
N GLY A 63 -1.02 -21.98 9.82
CA GLY A 63 -1.54 -22.33 11.15
C GLY A 63 -0.58 -22.06 12.30
N GLN A 64 0.63 -21.58 12.05
CA GLN A 64 1.54 -21.17 13.12
C GLN A 64 1.12 -19.82 13.73
N PRO A 65 1.34 -19.62 15.05
CA PRO A 65 1.23 -18.31 15.68
C PRO A 65 2.17 -17.28 15.04
N ARG A 66 1.73 -16.02 14.98
CA ARG A 66 2.46 -14.94 14.28
C ARG A 66 3.89 -14.73 14.80
N ASP A 67 4.08 -14.85 16.11
CA ASP A 67 5.38 -14.77 16.77
C ASP A 67 6.34 -15.89 16.32
N GLN A 68 5.83 -17.12 16.18
CA GLN A 68 6.59 -18.26 15.68
C GLN A 68 6.94 -18.10 14.20
N MET A 69 6.00 -17.61 13.38
CA MET A 69 6.26 -17.33 11.96
C MET A 69 7.40 -16.31 11.79
N ALA A 70 7.42 -15.23 12.58
CA ALA A 70 8.46 -14.20 12.49
C ALA A 70 9.85 -14.75 12.83
N ALA A 71 9.95 -15.62 13.85
CA ALA A 71 11.20 -16.30 14.18
C ALA A 71 11.64 -17.26 13.06
N ALA A 72 10.71 -18.08 12.54
CA ALA A 72 10.99 -19.02 11.46
C ALA A 72 11.48 -18.32 10.18
N VAL A 73 10.88 -17.19 9.82
CA VAL A 73 11.28 -16.38 8.65
C VAL A 73 12.70 -15.85 8.80
N ARG A 74 13.08 -15.35 9.99
CA ARG A 74 14.47 -14.91 10.24
C ARG A 74 15.45 -16.06 10.06
N THR A 75 15.21 -17.18 10.74
CA THR A 75 16.07 -18.37 10.64
C THR A 75 16.19 -18.88 9.20
N TYR A 76 15.09 -18.88 8.45
CA TYR A 76 15.12 -19.29 7.04
C TYR A 76 16.01 -18.37 6.20
N PHE A 77 15.90 -17.06 6.36
CA PHE A 77 16.71 -16.11 5.58
C PHE A 77 18.18 -16.02 6.01
N ASP A 78 18.53 -16.37 7.25
CA ASP A 78 19.93 -16.55 7.66
C ASP A 78 20.63 -17.65 6.84
N GLY A 79 19.90 -18.72 6.52
CA GLY A 79 20.38 -19.81 5.66
C GLY A 79 20.18 -19.58 4.15
N ASN A 80 19.30 -18.64 3.78
CA ASN A 80 18.92 -18.36 2.40
C ASN A 80 19.04 -16.85 2.09
N PRO A 81 20.25 -16.27 2.15
CA PRO A 81 20.45 -14.83 1.98
C PRO A 81 20.06 -14.32 0.59
N GLN A 82 20.22 -15.15 -0.45
CA GLN A 82 19.79 -14.79 -1.81
C GLN A 82 18.27 -14.60 -1.87
N ALA A 83 17.50 -15.55 -1.31
CA ALA A 83 16.04 -15.45 -1.29
C ALA A 83 15.55 -14.23 -0.50
N HIS A 84 16.27 -13.87 0.56
CA HIS A 84 16.01 -12.63 1.28
C HIS A 84 16.22 -11.40 0.39
N THR A 85 17.38 -11.31 -0.28
CA THR A 85 17.68 -10.19 -1.19
C THR A 85 16.67 -10.10 -2.34
N ASP A 86 16.29 -11.22 -2.95
CA ASP A 86 15.32 -11.25 -4.04
C ASP A 86 13.95 -10.73 -3.58
N LEU A 87 13.45 -11.20 -2.44
CA LEU A 87 12.17 -10.77 -1.89
C LEU A 87 12.19 -9.32 -1.39
N LEU A 88 13.33 -8.82 -0.91
CA LEU A 88 13.52 -7.40 -0.63
C LEU A 88 13.47 -6.56 -1.93
N GLY A 89 14.07 -7.07 -3.00
CA GLY A 89 14.01 -6.49 -4.35
C GLY A 89 12.57 -6.40 -4.87
N ILE A 90 11.82 -7.50 -4.78
CA ILE A 90 10.42 -7.57 -5.20
C ILE A 90 9.54 -6.57 -4.45
N ARG A 91 9.86 -6.27 -3.19
CA ARG A 91 9.12 -5.30 -2.36
C ARG A 91 9.51 -3.84 -2.55
N GLN A 92 10.61 -3.55 -3.26
CA GLN A 92 11.07 -2.17 -3.46
C GLN A 92 9.98 -1.22 -3.99
N PRO A 93 9.10 -1.59 -4.94
CA PRO A 93 8.08 -0.67 -5.44
C PRO A 93 7.16 -0.11 -4.34
N LEU A 94 6.87 -0.89 -3.29
CA LEU A 94 6.09 -0.42 -2.14
C LEU A 94 6.88 0.55 -1.26
N VAL A 95 8.17 0.30 -1.06
CA VAL A 95 9.06 1.20 -0.31
C VAL A 95 9.18 2.52 -1.05
N ASP A 96 9.44 2.48 -2.35
CA ASP A 96 9.55 3.66 -3.21
C ASP A 96 8.25 4.46 -3.24
N PHE A 97 7.10 3.78 -3.35
CA PHE A 97 5.79 4.40 -3.29
C PHE A 97 5.59 5.15 -1.97
N ARG A 98 5.87 4.50 -0.85
CA ARG A 98 5.72 5.09 0.49
C ARG A 98 6.62 6.30 0.68
N ASN A 99 7.89 6.19 0.28
CA ASN A 99 8.87 7.28 0.35
C ASN A 99 8.43 8.48 -0.50
N ARG A 100 7.90 8.23 -1.72
CA ARG A 100 7.42 9.28 -2.61
C ARG A 100 6.14 9.95 -2.10
N CYS A 101 5.24 9.18 -1.50
CA CYS A 101 3.91 9.65 -1.09
C CYS A 101 3.83 10.07 0.40
N GLY A 102 4.95 10.09 1.13
CA GLY A 102 4.97 10.49 2.54
C GLY A 102 4.18 9.55 3.47
N MET A 103 3.95 8.30 3.06
CA MET A 103 3.21 7.32 3.85
C MET A 103 4.13 6.63 4.85
N SER A 104 3.88 6.85 6.13
CA SER A 104 4.53 6.07 7.20
C SER A 104 4.13 4.59 7.09
N GLU A 105 4.96 3.70 7.64
CA GLU A 105 4.65 2.26 7.70
C GLU A 105 3.27 2.09 8.36
N PRO A 106 2.32 1.37 7.74
CA PRO A 106 1.04 1.16 8.40
C PRO A 106 1.28 0.28 9.62
N ASP A 107 1.22 0.87 10.81
CA ASP A 107 1.16 0.14 12.09
C ASP A 107 -0.12 -0.73 12.19
N GLN A 108 -1.04 -0.65 11.22
CA GLN A 108 -2.31 -1.37 11.24
C GLN A 108 -2.80 -1.76 9.83
N PRO A 109 -3.24 -3.02 9.59
CA PRO A 109 -3.83 -3.40 8.33
C PRO A 109 -5.12 -2.61 8.09
N LEU A 110 -5.28 -2.08 6.88
CA LEU A 110 -6.39 -1.24 6.41
C LEU A 110 -7.80 -1.89 6.49
N LEU A 111 -7.92 -3.09 7.06
CA LEU A 111 -9.16 -3.88 7.15
C LEU A 111 -9.47 -4.35 8.58
N GLY A 112 -9.01 -3.62 9.59
CA GLY A 112 -9.29 -3.88 11.00
C GLY A 112 -10.57 -3.23 11.56
N GLN A 113 -11.56 -2.91 10.70
CA GLN A 113 -12.90 -2.44 11.08
C GLN A 113 -13.95 -3.37 10.48
#